data_AF-A0A4T0QDZ2-F1
#
_entry.id   AF-A0A4T0QDZ2-F1
#
_cell.length_a   1.000
_cell.length_b   1.000
_cell.length_c   1.000
_cell.angle_alpha   90.00
_cell.angle_beta   90.00
_cell.angle_gamma   90.00
#
_symmetry.space_group_name_H-M   'P 1'
#
loop_
_entity.id
_entity.type
_entity.pdbx_description
1 polymer ?
#
loop_
_entity_poly.entity_id
_entity_poly.type
_entity_poly.pdbx_seq_one_letter_code
_entity_poly.pdbx_strand_id
1 'polypeptide(L)'
;MTLTNRPMATSCTRCRARRVRCNGKQPCNACIKRGDDCLFSEKRKPGLKKGAGKQLEMRVAELEEQLSFYQNHHSHDSTSPSISTSSAFFTDNYTLNQSTVTQIVELFFHTLHLQTPFLNKSKPIPRLTLNAIIYSTLTFIKSDYICPLTAITLPLGIEEQASRSRDIVLNESNNSLDIDTIQALIILSWNSLRDGHNPVSWSHLFSLSRIINLIFKTRRSPFMQSTQLISITTDDTSTAFEESKRLFWSAFIIDRLASFTTGWSFGINNNQNVELPYYNLELDGDNRRAIDGFRSYVELFLLNDDIHSLLSTEVNLSNQQEVEDWRSIHKDISERIESLIPPTNSLPEVILLYNSTVLRHHSPYAYPPLTTPIFEASENSRSVCAQAANQVNVIASKLTAEMTDQNIYNPELKGITSSPIFVWNIWVAARNHLLAYSSAHDTSQGLPIEFYTLVQSLRVLEPTSRLANVYANVLDKISSCNLDTNILATARTSFTVLKDANDLTKTSIFTTDLDILFKDIFSNIV
;
A
#
# COMPACT_ATOMS: atom_id res chain seq x y z
N MET A 1 23.87 -25.12 -35.72
CA MET A 1 24.56 -23.91 -36.20
C MET A 1 25.48 -23.40 -35.10
N THR A 2 26.73 -23.19 -35.43
CA THR A 2 27.88 -22.95 -34.54
C THR A 2 27.85 -21.55 -33.91
N LEU A 3 27.90 -21.47 -32.58
CA LEU A 3 28.10 -20.21 -31.84
C LEU A 3 29.51 -19.68 -32.12
N THR A 4 29.58 -18.57 -32.86
CA THR A 4 30.82 -17.83 -33.14
C THR A 4 31.30 -17.12 -31.87
N ASN A 5 32.33 -17.66 -31.23
CA ASN A 5 33.01 -17.05 -30.08
C ASN A 5 33.70 -15.73 -30.50
N ARG A 6 33.21 -14.59 -29.98
CA ARG A 6 33.88 -13.28 -30.07
C ARG A 6 35.25 -13.34 -29.36
N PRO A 7 36.33 -12.81 -29.95
CA PRO A 7 37.63 -12.76 -29.28
C PRO A 7 37.60 -11.79 -28.10
N MET A 8 37.91 -12.27 -26.88
CA MET A 8 38.06 -11.41 -25.70
C MET A 8 39.31 -10.53 -25.85
N ALA A 9 39.19 -9.24 -25.56
CA ALA A 9 40.25 -8.22 -25.72
C ALA A 9 41.45 -8.34 -24.75
N THR A 10 41.55 -9.43 -24.00
CA THR A 10 42.57 -9.64 -22.96
C THR A 10 43.23 -10.99 -23.17
N SER A 11 44.57 -11.06 -23.11
CA SER A 11 45.31 -12.33 -23.18
C SER A 11 45.00 -13.22 -21.96
N CYS A 12 44.89 -14.54 -22.14
CA CYS A 12 44.71 -15.49 -21.04
C CYS A 12 45.88 -15.45 -20.04
N THR A 13 45.66 -15.93 -18.81
CA THR A 13 46.63 -15.85 -17.70
C THR A 13 47.95 -16.52 -18.03
N ARG A 14 47.92 -17.69 -18.69
CA ARG A 14 49.13 -18.46 -19.07
C ARG A 14 49.94 -17.77 -20.16
N CYS A 15 49.28 -17.27 -21.21
CA CYS A 15 49.97 -16.52 -22.27
C CYS A 15 50.56 -15.20 -21.75
N ARG A 16 49.85 -14.53 -20.82
CA ARG A 16 50.32 -13.30 -20.17
C ARG A 16 51.54 -13.56 -19.29
N ALA A 17 51.50 -14.60 -18.45
CA ALA A 17 52.62 -14.98 -17.58
C ALA A 17 53.88 -15.33 -18.40
N ARG A 18 53.71 -16.03 -19.53
CA ARG A 18 54.81 -16.44 -20.41
C ARG A 18 55.19 -15.39 -21.46
N ARG A 19 54.52 -14.23 -21.50
CA ARG A 19 54.73 -13.15 -22.48
C ARG A 19 54.70 -13.62 -23.95
N VAL A 20 53.79 -14.54 -24.26
CA VAL A 20 53.57 -15.06 -25.63
C VAL A 20 52.25 -14.57 -26.20
N ARG A 21 52.14 -14.52 -27.54
CA ARG A 21 50.95 -14.01 -28.23
C ARG A 21 49.74 -14.93 -28.02
N CYS A 22 48.68 -14.39 -27.41
CA CYS A 22 47.39 -15.07 -27.23
C CYS A 22 46.44 -14.69 -28.37
N ASN A 23 45.69 -15.65 -28.92
CA ASN A 23 44.70 -15.41 -29.97
C ASN A 23 43.29 -15.10 -29.44
N GLY A 24 43.09 -15.02 -28.12
CA GLY A 24 41.83 -14.58 -27.50
C GLY A 24 40.64 -15.54 -27.63
N LYS A 25 40.83 -16.75 -28.15
CA LYS A 25 39.84 -17.84 -28.14
C LYS A 25 39.92 -18.64 -26.83
N GLN A 26 38.84 -19.29 -26.43
CA GLN A 26 38.79 -20.14 -25.23
C GLN A 26 38.47 -21.60 -25.61
N PRO A 27 39.41 -22.54 -25.49
CA PRO A 27 40.83 -22.37 -25.15
C PRO A 27 41.66 -21.74 -26.29
N CYS A 28 42.76 -21.05 -25.96
CA CYS A 28 43.58 -20.33 -26.94
C CYS A 28 44.59 -21.29 -27.62
N ASN A 29 44.96 -21.03 -28.88
CA ASN A 29 45.79 -21.97 -29.67
C ASN A 29 47.17 -22.25 -29.04
N ALA A 30 47.73 -21.25 -28.35
CA ALA A 30 49.02 -21.39 -27.67
C ALA A 30 48.92 -22.30 -26.43
N CYS A 31 47.79 -22.29 -25.72
CA CYS A 31 47.52 -23.18 -24.60
C CYS A 31 47.22 -24.61 -25.08
N ILE A 32 46.43 -24.77 -26.16
CA ILE A 32 46.11 -26.09 -26.74
C ILE A 32 47.39 -26.83 -27.16
N LYS A 33 48.29 -26.17 -27.89
CA LYS A 33 49.54 -26.78 -28.35
C LYS A 33 50.47 -27.24 -27.21
N ARG A 34 50.26 -26.73 -26.00
CA ARG A 34 51.14 -26.97 -24.84
C ARG A 34 50.47 -27.81 -23.75
N GLY A 35 49.19 -28.16 -23.93
CA GLY A 35 48.40 -28.82 -22.88
C GLY A 35 48.19 -27.96 -21.63
N ASP A 36 48.28 -26.63 -21.73
CA ASP A 36 48.07 -25.74 -20.59
C ASP A 36 46.57 -25.43 -20.39
N ASP A 37 46.11 -25.39 -19.14
CA ASP A 37 44.75 -24.94 -18.81
C ASP A 37 44.58 -23.42 -19.08
N CYS A 38 43.61 -23.07 -19.93
CA CYS A 38 43.48 -21.75 -20.54
C CYS A 38 42.39 -20.90 -19.87
N LEU A 39 42.76 -20.21 -18.79
CA LEU A 39 41.84 -19.37 -18.01
C LEU A 39 42.01 -17.88 -18.35
N PHE A 40 40.89 -17.17 -18.52
CA PHE A 40 40.83 -15.70 -18.59
C PHE A 40 40.28 -15.20 -17.25
N SER A 41 41.06 -14.44 -16.49
CA SER A 41 40.60 -13.88 -15.22
C SER A 41 39.67 -12.68 -15.45
N GLU A 42 38.55 -12.62 -14.73
CA GLU A 42 37.69 -11.44 -14.67
C GLU A 42 38.44 -10.26 -14.02
N LYS A 43 38.22 -9.05 -14.56
CA LYS A 43 38.80 -7.82 -14.01
C LYS A 43 38.29 -7.60 -12.59
N ARG A 44 39.15 -7.77 -11.59
CA ARG A 44 38.92 -7.18 -10.25
C ARG A 44 39.01 -5.66 -10.38
N LYS A 45 38.02 -4.94 -9.81
CA LYS A 45 38.04 -3.47 -9.73
C LYS A 45 39.33 -3.03 -9.03
N PRO A 46 40.04 -1.99 -9.52
CA PRO A 46 41.28 -1.53 -8.89
C PRO A 46 41.01 -1.09 -7.45
N GLY A 47 41.80 -1.61 -6.51
CA GLY A 47 41.79 -1.13 -5.12
C GLY A 47 42.25 0.32 -5.00
N LEU A 48 41.95 0.95 -3.86
CA LEU A 48 42.36 2.31 -3.52
C LEU A 48 43.88 2.50 -3.66
N LYS A 49 44.29 3.67 -4.15
CA LYS A 49 45.69 4.07 -4.37
C LYS A 49 46.47 3.99 -3.05
N LYS A 50 47.67 3.37 -3.06
CA LYS A 50 48.60 3.36 -1.92
C LYS A 50 48.82 4.81 -1.44
N GLY A 51 48.38 5.13 -0.23
CA GLY A 51 48.51 6.45 0.40
C GLY A 51 47.19 7.16 0.76
N ALA A 52 46.06 6.79 0.14
CA ALA A 52 44.76 7.43 0.45
C ALA A 52 44.26 7.10 1.87
N GLY A 53 44.55 5.90 2.38
CA GLY A 53 44.21 5.51 3.76
C GLY A 53 44.87 6.40 4.81
N LYS A 54 46.13 6.80 4.58
CA LYS A 54 46.90 7.64 5.51
C LYS A 54 46.39 9.09 5.57
N GLN A 55 45.89 9.61 4.45
CA GLN A 55 45.24 10.93 4.40
C GLN A 55 43.88 10.92 5.11
N LEU A 56 43.14 9.82 4.97
CA LEU A 56 41.86 9.66 5.67
C LEU A 56 42.08 9.49 7.18
N GLU A 57 43.07 8.70 7.61
CA GLU A 57 43.44 8.54 9.03
C GLU A 57 43.85 9.89 9.66
N MET A 58 44.64 10.72 8.97
CA MET A 58 44.96 12.06 9.48
C MET A 58 43.72 12.95 9.57
N ARG A 59 42.81 12.88 8.60
CA ARG A 59 41.61 13.71 8.60
C ARG A 59 40.62 13.28 9.69
N VAL A 60 40.55 11.98 9.99
CA VAL A 60 39.76 11.45 11.12
C VAL A 60 40.33 11.94 12.44
N ALA A 61 41.65 11.85 12.64
CA ALA A 61 42.29 12.35 13.87
C ALA A 61 42.07 13.87 14.08
N GLU A 62 42.15 14.66 13.01
CA GLU A 62 41.89 16.11 13.06
C GLU A 62 40.41 16.42 13.40
N LEU A 63 39.47 15.64 12.87
CA LEU A 63 38.03 15.81 13.16
C LEU A 63 37.68 15.35 14.58
N GLU A 64 38.32 14.30 15.09
CA GLU A 64 38.17 13.85 16.48
C GLU A 64 38.70 14.89 17.47
N GLU A 65 39.82 15.55 17.16
CA GLU A 65 40.34 16.66 17.96
C GLU A 65 39.39 17.86 17.96
N GLN A 66 38.84 18.23 16.80
CA GLN A 66 37.83 19.29 16.69
C GLN A 66 36.56 18.96 17.48
N LEU A 67 36.08 17.71 17.45
CA LEU A 67 34.92 17.27 18.23
C LEU A 67 35.19 17.30 19.74
N SER A 68 36.40 16.92 20.17
CA SER A 68 36.79 17.00 21.58
C SER A 68 36.80 18.44 22.10
N PHE A 69 37.16 19.41 21.25
CA PHE A 69 37.12 20.84 21.58
C PHE A 69 35.68 21.36 21.71
N TYR A 70 34.78 20.97 20.80
CA TYR A 70 33.36 21.32 20.87
C TYR A 70 32.65 20.70 22.10
N GLN A 71 32.96 19.45 22.46
CA GLN A 71 32.37 18.79 23.62
C GLN A 71 32.82 19.41 24.95
N ASN A 72 34.06 19.89 25.03
CA ASN A 72 34.59 20.54 26.24
C ASN A 72 34.10 21.98 26.45
N HIS A 73 33.52 22.63 25.43
CA HIS A 73 32.95 23.97 25.57
C HIS A 73 31.42 23.98 25.79
N HIS A 74 30.74 22.84 25.66
CA HIS A 74 29.29 22.72 25.90
C HIS A 74 28.91 22.03 27.22
N SER A 75 29.87 21.73 28.08
CA SER A 75 29.68 20.97 29.33
C SER A 75 29.57 21.82 30.61
N HIS A 76 29.24 23.11 30.50
CA HIS A 76 29.12 24.02 31.66
C HIS A 76 27.72 24.54 32.01
N ASP A 77 26.65 24.14 31.31
CA ASP A 77 25.27 24.39 31.76
C ASP A 77 24.53 23.08 32.05
N SER A 78 24.88 22.44 33.16
CA SER A 78 24.12 21.29 33.72
C SER A 78 24.23 21.27 35.25
N THR A 79 23.51 22.16 35.93
CA THR A 79 23.06 21.86 37.31
C THR A 79 21.81 20.98 37.23
N SER A 80 21.95 19.71 37.58
CA SER A 80 20.83 18.80 37.80
C SER A 80 20.12 19.11 39.12
N PRO A 81 18.80 19.21 39.17
CA PRO A 81 18.04 18.90 40.36
C PRO A 81 17.48 17.47 40.30
N SER A 82 17.65 16.80 41.43
CA SER A 82 16.91 15.67 41.97
C SER A 82 15.60 15.26 41.29
N ILE A 83 15.50 13.94 41.10
CA ILE A 83 14.30 13.14 40.85
C ILE A 83 13.12 13.64 41.70
N SER A 84 12.17 14.28 41.03
CA SER A 84 10.80 14.42 41.47
C SER A 84 9.90 14.04 40.30
N THR A 85 9.07 13.04 40.55
CA THR A 85 8.09 12.46 39.63
C THR A 85 7.00 13.48 39.34
N SER A 86 7.18 14.34 38.34
CA SER A 86 6.11 15.20 37.80
C SER A 86 6.47 15.75 36.40
N SER A 87 5.60 15.50 35.42
CA SER A 87 5.38 16.32 34.21
C SER A 87 6.58 16.68 33.30
N ALA A 88 7.17 15.69 32.60
CA ALA A 88 7.90 15.95 31.36
C ALA A 88 6.96 15.76 30.15
N PHE A 89 6.02 16.68 29.99
CA PHE A 89 5.19 16.81 28.78
C PHE A 89 5.77 17.94 27.91
N PHE A 90 6.10 17.60 26.66
CA PHE A 90 6.20 18.48 25.46
C PHE A 90 6.78 19.90 25.62
N THR A 91 8.04 20.07 25.22
CA THR A 91 8.66 21.35 24.75
C THR A 91 9.81 20.90 23.83
N ASP A 92 9.89 21.24 22.53
CA ASP A 92 9.87 22.56 21.90
C ASP A 92 9.20 22.56 20.50
N ASN A 93 8.64 23.72 20.09
CA ASN A 93 8.19 24.10 18.74
C ASN A 93 6.78 23.75 18.22
N TYR A 94 5.82 23.36 19.06
CA TYR A 94 4.40 23.36 18.65
C TYR A 94 3.70 24.64 19.11
N THR A 95 3.02 25.32 18.19
CA THR A 95 2.13 26.45 18.47
C THR A 95 0.83 26.03 19.15
N LEU A 96 0.54 24.72 19.19
CA LEU A 96 -0.67 24.17 19.79
C LEU A 96 -0.50 23.93 21.29
N ASN A 97 -1.55 24.23 22.06
CA ASN A 97 -1.56 23.92 23.48
C ASN A 97 -1.73 22.41 23.73
N GLN A 98 -1.29 21.95 24.90
CA GLN A 98 -1.29 20.53 25.26
C GLN A 98 -2.69 19.90 25.20
N SER A 99 -3.72 20.61 25.66
CA SER A 99 -5.10 20.10 25.68
C SER A 99 -5.63 19.82 24.27
N THR A 100 -5.34 20.71 23.31
CA THR A 100 -5.75 20.54 21.91
C THR A 100 -5.05 19.34 21.29
N VAL A 101 -3.75 19.18 21.54
CA VAL A 101 -2.99 18.03 21.04
C VAL A 101 -3.57 16.72 21.58
N THR A 102 -3.88 16.65 22.88
CA THR A 102 -4.50 15.45 23.48
C THR A 102 -5.84 15.13 22.82
N GLN A 103 -6.70 16.13 22.60
CA GLN A 103 -8.00 15.93 21.96
C GLN A 103 -7.88 15.45 20.50
N ILE A 104 -6.92 15.99 19.73
CA ILE A 104 -6.63 15.56 18.36
C ILE A 104 -6.15 14.10 18.32
N VAL A 105 -5.24 13.74 19.23
CA VAL A 105 -4.71 12.38 19.34
C VAL A 105 -5.80 11.40 19.76
N GLU A 106 -6.66 11.79 20.70
CA GLU A 106 -7.78 10.96 21.13
C GLU A 106 -8.75 10.68 19.97
N LEU A 107 -9.12 11.71 19.21
CA LEU A 107 -9.96 11.52 18.03
C LEU A 107 -9.30 10.61 17.00
N PHE A 108 -7.99 10.73 16.76
CA PHE A 108 -7.24 9.83 15.86
C PHE A 108 -7.41 8.36 16.26
N PHE A 109 -7.26 8.04 17.54
CA PHE A 109 -7.42 6.67 18.05
C PHE A 109 -8.85 6.14 17.92
N HIS A 110 -9.85 7.01 18.04
CA HIS A 110 -11.27 6.65 17.88
C HIS A 110 -11.76 6.64 16.42
N THR A 111 -10.93 7.04 15.45
CA THR A 111 -11.33 7.18 14.04
C THR A 111 -10.36 6.43 13.12
N LEU A 112 -9.24 7.06 12.78
CA LEU A 112 -8.32 6.64 11.73
C LEU A 112 -7.47 5.43 12.16
N HIS A 113 -7.12 5.35 13.45
CA HIS A 113 -6.25 4.28 13.95
C HIS A 113 -6.88 2.89 13.82
N LEU A 114 -8.21 2.80 13.88
CA LEU A 114 -8.94 1.53 13.81
C LEU A 114 -8.66 0.75 12.52
N GLN A 115 -8.32 1.46 11.44
CA GLN A 115 -8.07 0.86 10.12
C GLN A 115 -6.61 0.41 9.93
N THR A 116 -5.67 1.05 10.65
CA THR A 116 -4.24 0.72 10.66
C THR A 116 -3.74 0.70 12.12
N PRO A 117 -4.08 -0.32 12.91
CA PRO A 117 -3.84 -0.35 14.35
C PRO A 117 -2.40 -0.76 14.69
N PHE A 118 -1.40 0.06 14.35
CA PHE A 118 0.02 -0.22 14.60
C PHE A 118 0.65 0.54 15.79
N LEU A 119 -0.11 1.39 16.47
CA LEU A 119 0.35 2.24 17.59
C LEU A 119 -0.27 1.73 18.88
N ASN A 120 0.46 1.94 19.97
CA ASN A 120 -0.01 1.61 21.31
C ASN A 120 -0.35 2.89 22.05
N LYS A 121 -1.63 3.08 22.40
CA LYS A 121 -2.14 4.26 23.10
C LYS A 121 -1.44 4.51 24.44
N SER A 122 -0.90 3.47 25.08
CA SER A 122 -0.19 3.57 26.37
C SER A 122 1.27 4.05 26.24
N LYS A 123 1.83 4.06 25.03
CA LYS A 123 3.21 4.50 24.79
C LYS A 123 3.26 5.98 24.39
N PRO A 124 4.34 6.71 24.72
CA PRO A 124 4.52 8.07 24.26
C PRO A 124 4.61 8.10 22.73
N ILE A 125 3.88 9.04 22.11
CA ILE A 125 3.87 9.21 20.65
C ILE A 125 5.14 9.96 20.22
N PRO A 126 5.96 9.40 19.31
CA PRO A 126 7.13 10.07 18.77
C PRO A 126 6.80 11.36 18.00
N ARG A 127 7.79 12.24 17.79
CA ARG A 127 7.53 13.61 17.32
C ARG A 127 7.03 13.66 15.87
N LEU A 128 7.62 12.89 14.94
CA LEU A 128 7.16 12.91 13.55
C LEU A 128 5.78 12.27 13.43
N THR A 129 5.57 11.17 14.16
CA THR A 129 4.30 10.46 14.25
C THR A 129 3.20 11.38 14.79
N LEU A 130 3.50 12.22 15.79
CA LEU A 130 2.56 13.21 16.30
C LEU A 130 2.17 14.24 15.23
N ASN A 131 3.13 14.77 14.46
CA ASN A 131 2.81 15.66 13.34
C ASN A 131 1.92 14.97 12.31
N ALA A 132 2.20 13.70 11.99
CA ALA A 132 1.39 12.92 11.07
C ALA A 132 -0.04 12.72 11.59
N ILE A 133 -0.21 12.43 12.88
CA ILE A 133 -1.51 12.36 13.55
C ILE A 133 -2.25 13.70 13.43
N ILE A 134 -1.61 14.80 13.81
CA ILE A 134 -2.20 16.14 13.72
C ILE A 134 -2.67 16.43 12.28
N TYR A 135 -1.81 16.21 11.29
CA TYR A 135 -2.15 16.39 9.89
C TYR A 135 -3.37 15.54 9.47
N SER A 136 -3.34 14.24 9.74
CA SER A 136 -4.38 13.30 9.30
C SER A 136 -5.74 13.55 9.96
N THR A 137 -5.75 13.93 11.24
CA THR A 137 -6.98 14.25 11.98
C THR A 137 -7.55 15.60 11.56
N LEU A 138 -6.70 16.63 11.41
CA LEU A 138 -7.18 17.95 10.99
C LEU A 138 -7.75 17.92 9.56
N THR A 139 -7.12 17.19 8.65
CA THR A 139 -7.65 16.98 7.29
C THR A 139 -8.93 16.15 7.27
N PHE A 140 -9.10 15.23 8.23
CA PHE A 140 -10.31 14.43 8.39
C PHE A 140 -11.51 15.28 8.84
N ILE A 141 -11.30 16.22 9.76
CA ILE A 141 -12.38 17.06 10.31
C ILE A 141 -12.61 18.36 9.56
N LYS A 142 -11.77 18.70 8.56
CA LYS A 142 -11.82 20.02 7.88
C LYS A 142 -13.19 20.38 7.30
N SER A 143 -13.94 19.37 6.85
CA SER A 143 -15.27 19.53 6.24
C SER A 143 -16.40 19.09 7.18
N ASP A 144 -16.10 18.80 8.44
CA ASP A 144 -17.00 18.15 9.38
C ASP A 144 -17.48 19.08 10.49
N TYR A 145 -18.49 19.87 10.18
CA TYR A 145 -19.01 20.90 11.09
C TYR A 145 -19.69 20.36 12.36
N ILE A 146 -19.97 19.05 12.43
CA ILE A 146 -20.61 18.41 13.59
C ILE A 146 -19.53 17.90 14.58
N CYS A 147 -18.27 17.78 14.15
CA CYS A 147 -17.19 17.31 15.01
C CYS A 147 -16.98 18.26 16.20
N PRO A 148 -16.93 17.77 17.45
CA PRO A 148 -16.65 18.62 18.60
C PRO A 148 -15.31 19.38 18.50
N LEU A 149 -14.32 18.82 17.81
CA LEU A 149 -13.00 19.44 17.64
C LEU A 149 -13.02 20.65 16.69
N THR A 150 -13.99 20.80 15.79
CA THR A 150 -14.05 21.97 14.89
C THR A 150 -14.44 23.25 15.64
N ALA A 151 -14.99 23.14 16.84
CA ALA A 151 -15.22 24.28 17.73
C ALA A 151 -13.92 24.82 18.36
N ILE A 152 -12.82 24.06 18.33
CA ILE A 152 -11.55 24.48 18.90
C ILE A 152 -10.88 25.50 17.97
N THR A 153 -10.61 26.69 18.51
CA THR A 153 -9.88 27.73 17.77
C THR A 153 -8.39 27.38 17.72
N LEU A 154 -7.91 27.00 16.53
CA LEU A 154 -6.48 26.77 16.28
C LEU A 154 -5.80 28.10 15.91
N PRO A 155 -4.58 28.39 16.40
CA PRO A 155 -3.88 29.65 16.14
C PRO A 155 -3.66 29.99 14.66
N LEU A 156 -3.44 28.98 13.82
CA LEU A 156 -3.21 29.11 12.37
C LEU A 156 -4.46 28.69 11.55
N GLY A 157 -5.55 28.28 12.21
CA GLY A 157 -6.64 27.57 11.54
C GLY A 157 -6.29 26.12 11.18
N ILE A 158 -7.29 25.35 10.74
CA ILE A 158 -7.17 23.90 10.47
C ILE A 158 -6.23 23.63 9.30
N GLU A 159 -6.40 24.34 8.18
CA GLU A 159 -5.67 24.04 6.94
C GLU A 159 -4.18 24.38 7.03
N GLU A 160 -3.83 25.55 7.56
CA GLU A 160 -2.45 25.97 7.69
C GLU A 160 -1.69 25.11 8.72
N GLN A 161 -2.34 24.78 9.85
CA GLN A 161 -1.76 23.87 10.84
C GLN A 161 -1.54 22.47 10.27
N ALA A 162 -2.50 21.95 9.50
CA ALA A 162 -2.34 20.67 8.81
C ALA A 162 -1.17 20.71 7.81
N SER A 163 -1.10 21.74 6.96
CA SER A 163 0.00 21.90 5.99
C SER A 163 1.35 21.95 6.68
N ARG A 164 1.48 22.75 7.75
CA ARG A 164 2.73 22.83 8.53
C ARG A 164 3.15 21.48 9.09
N SER A 165 2.23 20.72 9.69
CA SER A 165 2.53 19.40 10.24
C SER A 165 2.93 18.40 9.14
N ARG A 166 2.29 18.44 7.97
CA ARG A 166 2.69 17.62 6.81
C ARG A 166 4.13 17.96 6.36
N ASP A 167 4.44 19.24 6.22
CA ASP A 167 5.72 19.68 5.69
C ASP A 167 6.88 19.31 6.64
N ILE A 168 6.64 19.33 7.96
CA ILE A 168 7.60 18.80 8.94
C ILE A 168 7.89 17.31 8.69
N VAL A 169 6.85 16.48 8.55
CA VAL A 169 7.02 15.04 8.31
C VAL A 169 7.79 14.80 7.00
N LEU A 170 7.39 15.44 5.90
CA LEU A 170 8.00 15.22 4.59
C LEU A 170 9.48 15.67 4.53
N ASN A 171 9.82 16.79 5.18
CA ASN A 171 11.18 17.30 5.18
C ASN A 171 12.12 16.42 6.00
N GLU A 172 11.64 15.88 7.11
CA GLU A 172 12.47 15.11 8.04
C GLU A 172 12.51 13.61 7.68
N SER A 173 11.43 13.05 7.13
CA SER A 173 11.36 11.62 6.75
C SER A 173 12.41 11.22 5.72
N ASN A 174 12.90 12.17 4.91
CA ASN A 174 13.94 11.92 3.92
C ASN A 174 15.33 11.72 4.54
N ASN A 175 15.52 12.10 5.81
CA ASN A 175 16.82 12.13 6.47
C ASN A 175 17.01 11.02 7.52
N SER A 176 15.97 10.27 7.87
CA SER A 176 15.97 9.25 8.92
C SER A 176 15.33 7.93 8.47
N LEU A 177 15.82 6.81 9.02
CA LEU A 177 15.31 5.46 8.79
C LEU A 177 15.00 4.77 10.12
N ASP A 178 14.07 5.36 10.88
CA ASP A 178 13.65 4.90 12.20
C ASP A 178 12.15 4.56 12.27
N ILE A 179 11.71 4.05 13.42
CA ILE A 179 10.30 3.70 13.67
C ILE A 179 9.40 4.92 13.51
N ASP A 180 9.80 6.08 14.05
CA ASP A 180 9.03 7.32 14.00
C ASP A 180 8.74 7.73 12.55
N THR A 181 9.76 7.66 11.69
CA THR A 181 9.63 7.95 10.25
C THR A 181 8.63 7.00 9.58
N ILE A 182 8.70 5.70 9.84
CA ILE A 182 7.81 4.71 9.21
C ILE A 182 6.37 4.90 9.68
N GLN A 183 6.17 5.09 10.99
CA GLN A 183 4.86 5.36 11.59
C GLN A 183 4.22 6.61 10.99
N ALA A 184 4.99 7.69 10.87
CA ALA A 184 4.54 8.93 10.24
C ALA A 184 4.21 8.75 8.75
N LEU A 185 5.06 8.06 7.99
CA LEU A 185 4.85 7.79 6.56
C LEU A 185 3.61 6.91 6.30
N ILE A 186 3.32 5.93 7.16
CA ILE A 186 2.10 5.12 7.06
C ILE A 186 0.85 6.01 7.21
N ILE A 187 0.83 6.89 8.22
CA ILE A 187 -0.31 7.79 8.45
C ILE A 187 -0.51 8.75 7.27
N LEU A 188 0.56 9.36 6.76
CA LEU A 188 0.47 10.24 5.59
C LEU A 188 0.02 9.45 4.35
N SER A 189 0.55 8.25 4.14
CA SER A 189 0.20 7.42 2.97
C SER A 189 -1.27 7.00 3.00
N TRP A 190 -1.79 6.64 4.18
CA TRP A 190 -3.22 6.38 4.38
C TRP A 190 -4.08 7.61 4.09
N ASN A 191 -3.66 8.79 4.56
CA ASN A 191 -4.34 10.04 4.23
C ASN A 191 -4.35 10.29 2.72
N SER A 192 -3.23 10.02 2.03
CA SER A 192 -3.14 10.22 0.58
C SER A 192 -4.10 9.33 -0.22
N LEU A 193 -4.33 8.10 0.24
CA LEU A 193 -5.32 7.17 -0.31
C LEU A 193 -6.73 7.76 -0.21
N ARG A 194 -7.10 8.28 0.96
CA ARG A 194 -8.40 8.93 1.21
C ARG A 194 -8.61 10.16 0.33
N ASP A 195 -7.55 10.94 0.15
CA ASP A 195 -7.56 12.14 -0.68
C ASP A 195 -7.39 11.85 -2.19
N GLY A 196 -7.51 10.58 -2.62
CA GLY A 196 -7.51 10.21 -4.02
C GLY A 196 -6.14 10.27 -4.71
N HIS A 197 -5.04 10.11 -3.97
CA HIS A 197 -3.69 9.95 -4.54
C HIS A 197 -3.22 11.05 -5.50
N ASN A 198 -3.18 12.31 -5.04
CA ASN A 198 -2.50 13.39 -5.77
C ASN A 198 -1.05 12.97 -6.12
N PRO A 199 -0.54 13.20 -7.35
CA PRO A 199 0.86 12.97 -7.72
C PRO A 199 1.91 13.46 -6.71
N VAL A 200 1.66 14.60 -6.06
CA VAL A 200 2.53 15.14 -4.99
C VAL A 200 2.69 14.15 -3.83
N SER A 201 1.64 13.39 -3.57
CA SER A 201 1.52 12.38 -2.53
C SER A 201 2.06 11.01 -2.98
N TRP A 202 2.68 10.84 -4.14
CA TRP A 202 3.28 9.52 -4.48
C TRP A 202 4.66 9.32 -3.85
N SER A 203 5.38 10.42 -3.62
CA SER A 203 6.75 10.42 -3.10
C SER A 203 6.89 9.64 -1.78
N HIS A 204 6.03 9.92 -0.81
CA HIS A 204 6.05 9.28 0.50
C HIS A 204 5.54 7.83 0.49
N LEU A 205 4.61 7.48 -0.40
CA LEU A 205 4.20 6.09 -0.64
C LEU A 205 5.37 5.25 -1.18
N PHE A 206 6.06 5.74 -2.23
CA PHE A 206 7.22 5.06 -2.79
C PHE A 206 8.37 4.96 -1.78
N SER A 207 8.55 6.00 -0.97
CA SER A 207 9.52 6.01 0.12
C SER A 207 9.18 4.94 1.15
N LEU A 208 7.91 4.86 1.58
CA LEU A 208 7.43 3.83 2.50
C LEU A 208 7.69 2.42 1.96
N SER A 209 7.27 2.11 0.73
CA SER A 209 7.47 0.78 0.14
C SER A 209 8.95 0.42 0.05
N ARG A 210 9.82 1.39 -0.27
CA ARG A 210 11.27 1.17 -0.32
C ARG A 210 11.87 0.92 1.07
N ILE A 211 11.46 1.69 2.07
CA ILE A 211 11.94 1.60 3.45
C ILE A 211 11.52 0.26 4.07
N ILE A 212 10.26 -0.15 3.91
CA ILE A 212 9.75 -1.44 4.40
C ILE A 212 10.56 -2.60 3.79
N ASN A 213 10.77 -2.58 2.47
CA ASN A 213 11.60 -3.58 1.80
C ASN A 213 13.08 -3.52 2.20
N LEU A 214 13.61 -2.45 2.80
CA LEU A 214 14.98 -2.42 3.30
C LEU A 214 15.05 -3.03 4.69
N ILE A 215 14.11 -2.65 5.56
CA ILE A 215 14.10 -3.04 6.96
C ILE A 215 13.73 -4.52 7.11
N PHE A 216 12.71 -4.98 6.40
CA PHE A 216 12.15 -6.32 6.59
C PHE A 216 12.74 -7.40 5.65
N LYS A 217 13.62 -7.03 4.70
CA LYS A 217 14.18 -7.97 3.69
C LYS A 217 15.46 -8.71 4.11
N THR A 218 16.11 -8.36 5.24
CA THR A 218 17.39 -9.00 5.60
C THR A 218 17.62 -9.14 7.09
N ARG A 219 17.84 -10.38 7.56
CA ARG A 219 18.73 -10.65 8.69
C ARG A 219 20.13 -10.17 8.29
N ARG A 220 20.54 -9.00 8.78
CA ARG A 220 21.87 -8.37 8.65
C ARG A 220 22.31 -8.02 7.21
N SER A 221 22.13 -6.77 6.83
CA SER A 221 22.95 -6.15 5.76
C SER A 221 24.38 -5.96 6.28
N PRO A 222 25.45 -6.23 5.49
CA PRO A 222 26.83 -6.02 5.91
C PRO A 222 27.21 -4.54 6.11
N PHE A 223 26.34 -3.61 5.69
CA PHE A 223 26.55 -2.16 5.81
C PHE A 223 25.58 -1.48 6.78
N MET A 224 24.56 -2.20 7.26
CA MET A 224 23.63 -1.66 8.26
C MET A 224 23.83 -2.39 9.57
N GLN A 225 24.09 -1.64 10.65
CA GLN A 225 23.90 -2.16 12.00
C GLN A 225 22.48 -2.70 12.10
N SER A 226 22.25 -3.74 12.92
CA SER A 226 20.89 -4.21 13.20
C SER A 226 20.08 -3.01 13.68
N THR A 227 19.18 -2.51 12.84
CA THR A 227 18.26 -1.45 13.23
C THR A 227 17.47 -2.01 14.42
N GLN A 228 17.42 -1.29 15.55
CA GLN A 228 16.74 -1.76 16.77
C GLN A 228 15.28 -2.17 16.54
N LEU A 229 14.69 -1.79 15.40
CA LEU A 229 13.45 -2.33 14.83
C LEU A 229 13.35 -3.86 14.82
N ILE A 230 14.48 -4.58 14.76
CA ILE A 230 14.51 -6.03 14.61
C ILE A 230 15.51 -6.63 15.60
N SER A 231 15.15 -6.65 16.89
CA SER A 231 15.58 -7.75 17.76
C SER A 231 14.66 -8.94 17.49
N ILE A 232 14.92 -9.70 16.41
CA ILE A 232 14.47 -11.11 16.35
C ILE A 232 15.34 -11.88 17.34
N THR A 233 15.13 -11.61 18.63
CA THR A 233 15.54 -12.48 19.72
C THR A 233 14.33 -13.35 20.03
N THR A 234 14.58 -14.64 20.21
CA THR A 234 13.63 -15.76 20.26
C THR A 234 12.67 -15.77 21.47
N ASP A 235 12.24 -14.60 21.94
CA ASP A 235 11.22 -14.47 22.98
C ASP A 235 9.92 -13.90 22.35
N ASP A 236 9.08 -14.83 21.91
CA ASP A 236 7.90 -14.67 21.03
C ASP A 236 6.66 -13.95 21.65
N THR A 237 6.78 -13.27 22.79
CA THR A 237 5.60 -12.75 23.53
C THR A 237 5.60 -11.25 23.82
N SER A 238 6.56 -10.48 23.30
CA SER A 238 6.64 -9.04 23.61
C SER A 238 5.66 -8.19 22.77
N THR A 239 4.95 -7.25 23.41
CA THR A 239 4.06 -6.27 22.75
C THR A 239 4.73 -5.47 21.62
N ALA A 240 6.05 -5.24 21.72
CA ALA A 240 6.82 -4.54 20.68
C ALA A 240 6.96 -5.34 19.38
N PHE A 241 6.96 -6.67 19.47
CA PHE A 241 6.98 -7.54 18.29
C PHE A 241 5.65 -7.46 17.53
N GLU A 242 4.53 -7.45 18.25
CA GLU A 242 3.20 -7.31 17.66
C GLU A 242 3.00 -5.93 17.00
N GLU A 243 3.44 -4.84 17.63
CA GLU A 243 3.42 -3.49 17.02
C GLU A 243 4.20 -3.47 15.70
N SER A 244 5.36 -4.13 15.64
CA SER A 244 6.19 -4.20 14.44
C SER A 244 5.54 -5.02 13.32
N LYS A 245 4.85 -6.12 13.66
CA LYS A 245 4.05 -6.90 12.70
C LYS A 245 2.91 -6.06 12.15
N ARG A 246 2.15 -5.37 13.01
CA ARG A 246 1.03 -4.50 12.57
C ARG A 246 1.51 -3.32 11.74
N LEU A 247 2.68 -2.77 12.04
CA LEU A 247 3.34 -1.73 11.24
C LEU A 247 3.62 -2.22 9.82
N PHE A 248 4.26 -3.39 9.68
CA PHE A 248 4.53 -4.01 8.38
C PHE A 248 3.25 -4.23 7.58
N TRP A 249 2.27 -4.88 8.20
CA TRP A 249 1.02 -5.24 7.54
C TRP A 249 0.16 -4.01 7.19
N SER A 250 0.25 -2.92 7.96
CA SER A 250 -0.40 -1.65 7.62
C SER A 250 0.22 -1.05 6.36
N ALA A 251 1.55 -1.05 6.25
CA ALA A 251 2.24 -0.58 5.04
C ALA A 251 1.94 -1.49 3.84
N PHE A 252 1.87 -2.80 4.04
CA PHE A 252 1.46 -3.76 3.02
C PHE A 252 0.07 -3.44 2.45
N ILE A 253 -0.94 -3.26 3.30
CA ILE A 253 -2.31 -2.92 2.88
C ILE A 253 -2.34 -1.61 2.09
N ILE A 254 -1.61 -0.59 2.55
CA ILE A 254 -1.48 0.70 1.86
C ILE A 254 -0.91 0.52 0.45
N ASP A 255 0.18 -0.24 0.31
CA ASP A 255 0.81 -0.53 -0.98
C ASP A 255 -0.16 -1.26 -1.92
N ARG A 256 -0.93 -2.22 -1.42
CA ARG A 256 -1.94 -2.96 -2.21
C ARG A 256 -3.08 -2.07 -2.68
N LEU A 257 -3.67 -1.29 -1.77
CA LEU A 257 -4.72 -0.35 -2.14
C LEU A 257 -4.23 0.67 -3.18
N ALA A 258 -3.01 1.19 -3.01
CA ALA A 258 -2.44 2.10 -3.99
C ALA A 258 -2.26 1.43 -5.36
N SER A 259 -1.74 0.20 -5.42
CA SER A 259 -1.60 -0.54 -6.67
C SER A 259 -2.94 -0.90 -7.32
N PHE A 260 -3.96 -1.27 -6.53
CA PHE A 260 -5.30 -1.60 -7.04
C PHE A 260 -6.02 -0.40 -7.64
N THR A 261 -5.78 0.80 -7.11
CA THR A 261 -6.41 2.04 -7.58
C THR A 261 -5.67 2.67 -8.76
N THR A 262 -4.36 2.52 -8.84
CA THR A 262 -3.51 3.18 -9.85
C THR A 262 -3.14 2.32 -11.04
N GLY A 263 -3.26 0.99 -10.94
CA GLY A 263 -2.74 0.11 -11.99
C GLY A 263 -1.27 -0.29 -11.81
N TRP A 264 -0.58 0.18 -10.76
CA TRP A 264 0.85 -0.05 -10.60
C TRP A 264 1.20 -1.43 -10.07
N SER A 265 2.43 -1.85 -10.32
CA SER A 265 3.02 -3.01 -9.66
C SER A 265 3.15 -2.79 -8.16
N PHE A 266 3.06 -3.87 -7.39
CA PHE A 266 3.28 -3.82 -5.95
C PHE A 266 4.68 -3.33 -5.60
N GLY A 267 4.76 -2.37 -4.70
CA GLY A 267 6.02 -1.83 -4.21
C GLY A 267 6.61 -2.71 -3.11
N ILE A 268 5.79 -3.29 -2.24
CA ILE A 268 6.22 -4.17 -1.14
C ILE A 268 6.15 -5.64 -1.59
N ASN A 269 7.27 -6.36 -1.48
CA ASN A 269 7.31 -7.76 -1.88
C ASN A 269 6.54 -8.64 -0.87
N ASN A 270 5.72 -9.57 -1.37
CA ASN A 270 4.99 -10.54 -0.54
C ASN A 270 5.91 -11.59 0.14
N ASN A 271 7.20 -11.65 -0.22
CA ASN A 271 8.13 -12.69 0.25
C ASN A 271 8.87 -12.32 1.55
N GLN A 272 8.16 -12.01 2.63
CA GLN A 272 8.84 -11.63 3.88
C GLN A 272 8.39 -12.48 5.07
N ASN A 273 9.37 -12.92 5.85
CA ASN A 273 9.28 -13.78 7.03
C ASN A 273 8.52 -13.13 8.21
N VAL A 274 7.48 -12.35 7.93
CA VAL A 274 6.70 -11.62 8.92
C VAL A 274 5.44 -12.44 9.19
N GLU A 275 5.31 -12.90 10.43
CA GLU A 275 4.13 -13.64 10.85
C GLU A 275 2.87 -12.76 10.80
N LEU A 276 1.72 -13.40 10.69
CA LEU A 276 0.44 -12.70 10.79
C LEU A 276 0.31 -12.03 12.18
N PRO A 277 -0.43 -10.91 12.28
CA PRO A 277 -0.79 -10.33 13.57
C PRO A 277 -1.51 -11.36 14.45
N TYR A 278 -1.30 -11.32 15.76
CA TYR A 278 -2.02 -12.20 16.68
C TYR A 278 -3.47 -11.71 16.87
N TYR A 279 -4.38 -12.66 17.08
CA TYR A 279 -5.71 -12.33 17.61
C TYR A 279 -5.54 -11.77 19.01
N ASN A 280 -5.93 -10.50 19.22
CA ASN A 280 -5.80 -9.88 20.53
C ASN A 280 -6.88 -10.43 21.48
N LEU A 281 -6.50 -11.35 22.38
CA LEU A 281 -7.40 -11.99 23.36
C LEU A 281 -7.48 -11.23 24.70
N GLU A 282 -6.64 -10.21 24.92
CA GLU A 282 -6.47 -9.51 26.20
C GLU A 282 -7.07 -8.10 26.21
N LEU A 283 -8.35 -7.97 25.85
CA LEU A 283 -9.15 -6.81 26.23
C LEU A 283 -10.15 -7.26 27.30
N ASP A 284 -9.98 -6.71 28.50
CA ASP A 284 -10.81 -6.93 29.69
C ASP A 284 -12.32 -6.78 29.43
N GLY A 285 -13.10 -7.37 30.34
CA GLY A 285 -14.56 -7.58 30.32
C GLY A 285 -15.43 -6.57 29.57
N ASP A 286 -16.44 -7.11 28.89
CA ASP A 286 -17.47 -6.52 28.02
C ASP A 286 -17.13 -6.28 26.53
N ASN A 287 -15.85 -6.25 26.12
CA ASN A 287 -15.44 -6.08 24.71
C ASN A 287 -15.10 -7.38 23.95
N ARG A 288 -15.83 -8.48 24.21
CA ARG A 288 -15.63 -9.80 23.58
C ARG A 288 -15.96 -9.88 22.06
N ARG A 289 -16.15 -8.75 21.36
CA ARG A 289 -16.56 -8.71 19.94
C ARG A 289 -15.51 -8.19 18.96
N ALA A 290 -14.32 -7.81 19.40
CA ALA A 290 -13.22 -7.56 18.47
C ALA A 290 -12.50 -8.89 18.13
N ILE A 291 -13.12 -9.75 17.33
CA ILE A 291 -12.32 -10.62 16.46
C ILE A 291 -11.46 -9.64 15.68
N ASP A 292 -10.14 -9.70 15.86
CA ASP A 292 -9.19 -8.70 15.34
C ASP A 292 -9.36 -8.54 13.82
N GLY A 293 -10.19 -7.57 13.42
CA GLY A 293 -10.53 -7.34 12.01
C GLY A 293 -9.30 -7.06 11.18
N PHE A 294 -8.23 -6.54 11.80
CA PHE A 294 -6.97 -6.27 11.13
C PHE A 294 -6.29 -7.53 10.62
N ARG A 295 -6.30 -8.64 11.38
CA ARG A 295 -5.77 -9.91 10.87
C ARG A 295 -6.58 -10.40 9.68
N SER A 296 -7.91 -10.35 9.78
CA SER A 296 -8.79 -10.74 8.66
C SER A 296 -8.56 -9.85 7.43
N TYR A 297 -8.27 -8.56 7.61
CA TYR A 297 -7.88 -7.68 6.51
C TYR A 297 -6.60 -8.19 5.84
N VAL A 298 -5.57 -8.50 6.62
CA VAL A 298 -4.31 -9.03 6.08
C VAL A 298 -4.53 -10.30 5.28
N GLU A 299 -5.29 -11.26 5.82
CA GLU A 299 -5.61 -12.52 5.14
C GLU A 299 -6.36 -12.28 3.82
N LEU A 300 -7.33 -11.36 3.81
CA LEU A 300 -8.08 -10.99 2.59
C LEU A 300 -7.19 -10.23 1.58
N PHE A 301 -6.28 -9.36 2.01
CA PHE A 301 -5.36 -8.67 1.11
C PHE A 301 -4.32 -9.61 0.50
N LEU A 302 -3.84 -10.61 1.25
CA LEU A 302 -2.99 -11.68 0.72
C LEU A 302 -3.71 -12.48 -0.37
N LEU A 303 -5.00 -12.78 -0.17
CA LEU A 303 -5.81 -13.43 -1.20
C LEU A 303 -6.01 -12.53 -2.43
N ASN A 304 -6.16 -11.22 -2.22
CA ASN A 304 -6.22 -10.24 -3.30
C ASN A 304 -4.90 -10.11 -4.09
N ASP A 305 -3.75 -10.40 -3.49
CA ASP A 305 -2.46 -10.52 -4.20
C ASP A 305 -2.47 -11.70 -5.17
N ASP A 306 -2.96 -12.86 -4.72
CA ASP A 306 -3.08 -14.05 -5.56
C ASP A 306 -4.06 -13.82 -6.71
N ILE A 307 -5.20 -13.18 -6.43
CA ILE A 307 -6.17 -12.75 -7.46
C ILE A 307 -5.50 -11.77 -8.42
N HIS A 308 -4.73 -10.79 -7.93
CA HIS A 308 -4.03 -9.85 -8.79
C HIS A 308 -3.01 -10.54 -9.71
N SER A 309 -2.29 -11.54 -9.19
CA SER A 309 -1.36 -12.36 -9.97
C SER A 309 -2.07 -13.15 -11.07
N LEU A 310 -3.19 -13.81 -10.72
CA LEU A 310 -4.04 -14.54 -11.67
C LEU A 310 -4.53 -13.64 -12.81
N LEU A 311 -5.01 -12.44 -12.48
CA LEU A 311 -5.61 -11.51 -13.45
C LEU A 311 -4.57 -10.69 -14.22
N SER A 312 -3.34 -10.62 -13.73
CA SER A 312 -2.22 -9.99 -14.44
C SER A 312 -1.57 -10.90 -15.47
N THR A 313 -1.73 -12.21 -15.33
CA THR A 313 -1.19 -13.22 -16.25
C THR A 313 -1.97 -13.19 -17.56
N GLU A 314 -1.27 -13.05 -18.69
CA GLU A 314 -1.90 -13.14 -20.02
C GLU A 314 -2.22 -14.61 -20.33
N VAL A 315 -3.43 -14.85 -20.83
CA VAL A 315 -3.92 -16.20 -21.17
C VAL A 315 -4.36 -16.20 -22.63
N ASN A 316 -3.88 -17.14 -23.43
CA ASN A 316 -4.40 -17.35 -24.77
C ASN A 316 -5.74 -18.09 -24.70
N LEU A 317 -6.85 -17.36 -24.91
CA LEU A 317 -8.21 -17.91 -24.83
C LEU A 317 -8.56 -18.93 -25.92
N SER A 318 -7.69 -19.10 -26.92
CA SER A 318 -7.80 -20.13 -27.95
C SER A 318 -7.01 -21.40 -27.62
N ASN A 319 -6.14 -21.36 -26.61
CA ASN A 319 -5.35 -22.50 -26.17
C ASN A 319 -6.06 -23.21 -25.00
N GLN A 320 -6.52 -24.44 -25.25
CA GLN A 320 -7.25 -25.22 -24.26
C GLN A 320 -6.46 -25.46 -22.96
N GLN A 321 -5.16 -25.77 -23.06
CA GLN A 321 -4.35 -26.06 -21.88
C GLN A 321 -4.19 -24.83 -20.99
N GLU A 322 -3.92 -23.66 -21.58
CA GLU A 322 -3.77 -22.42 -20.81
C GLU A 322 -5.07 -22.02 -20.12
N VAL A 323 -6.22 -22.24 -20.77
CA VAL A 323 -7.54 -22.01 -20.17
C VAL A 323 -7.82 -22.98 -19.02
N GLU A 324 -7.46 -24.25 -19.16
CA GLU A 324 -7.59 -25.27 -18.11
C GLU A 324 -6.70 -24.95 -16.90
N ASP A 325 -5.44 -24.57 -17.12
CA ASP A 325 -4.49 -24.17 -16.09
C ASP A 325 -5.02 -22.94 -15.32
N TRP A 326 -5.51 -21.92 -16.04
CA TRP A 326 -6.11 -20.74 -15.43
C TRP A 326 -7.34 -21.09 -14.58
N ARG A 327 -8.22 -21.97 -15.09
CA ARG A 327 -9.41 -22.44 -14.35
C ARG A 327 -9.05 -23.21 -13.09
N SER A 328 -7.97 -24.01 -13.12
CA SER A 328 -7.48 -24.71 -11.94
C SER A 328 -7.07 -23.72 -10.85
N ILE A 329 -6.27 -22.69 -11.20
CA ILE A 329 -5.85 -21.66 -10.25
C ILE A 329 -7.05 -20.86 -9.75
N HIS A 330 -8.00 -20.53 -10.63
CA HIS A 330 -9.24 -19.86 -10.22
C HIS A 330 -10.00 -20.71 -9.19
N LYS A 331 -10.14 -22.03 -9.41
CA LYS A 331 -10.81 -22.93 -8.48
C LYS A 331 -10.11 -22.97 -7.11
N ASP A 332 -8.78 -23.10 -7.09
CA ASP A 332 -8.00 -23.13 -5.85
C ASP A 332 -8.18 -21.84 -5.03
N ILE A 333 -8.24 -20.68 -5.70
CA ILE A 333 -8.51 -19.40 -5.03
C ILE A 333 -9.95 -19.37 -4.50
N SER A 334 -10.93 -19.87 -5.26
CA SER A 334 -12.33 -19.95 -4.82
C SER A 334 -12.48 -20.75 -3.52
N GLU A 335 -11.84 -21.93 -3.43
CA GLU A 335 -11.86 -22.76 -2.22
C GLU A 335 -11.24 -22.04 -1.01
N ARG A 336 -10.17 -21.27 -1.24
CA ARG A 336 -9.53 -20.43 -0.21
C ARG A 336 -10.42 -19.26 0.23
N ILE A 337 -11.13 -18.62 -0.68
CA ILE A 337 -12.14 -17.60 -0.34
C ILE A 337 -13.20 -18.22 0.59
N GLU A 338 -13.76 -19.37 0.22
CA GLU A 338 -14.80 -20.05 1.01
C GLU A 338 -14.31 -20.43 2.43
N SER A 339 -13.02 -20.77 2.58
CA SER A 339 -12.42 -21.03 3.91
C SER A 339 -12.31 -19.81 4.81
N LEU A 340 -12.41 -18.60 4.25
CA LEU A 340 -12.27 -17.32 4.96
C LEU A 340 -13.61 -16.58 5.10
N ILE A 341 -14.75 -17.28 4.97
CA ILE A 341 -16.07 -16.68 5.20
C ILE A 341 -16.11 -16.06 6.60
N PRO A 342 -16.35 -14.74 6.73
CA PRO A 342 -16.41 -14.09 8.03
C PRO A 342 -17.67 -14.54 8.78
N PRO A 343 -17.58 -14.83 10.09
CA PRO A 343 -18.75 -15.13 10.89
C PRO A 343 -19.71 -13.93 10.94
N THR A 344 -20.99 -14.17 11.17
CA THR A 344 -22.06 -13.14 11.10
C THR A 344 -21.91 -11.99 12.09
N ASN A 345 -21.13 -12.19 13.16
CA ASN A 345 -20.81 -11.19 14.18
C ASN A 345 -19.50 -10.43 13.90
N SER A 346 -18.88 -10.64 12.74
CA SER A 346 -17.67 -9.92 12.33
C SER A 346 -17.93 -8.42 12.18
N LEU A 347 -16.86 -7.65 12.24
CA LEU A 347 -16.90 -6.23 11.90
C LEU A 347 -17.46 -6.03 10.48
N PRO A 348 -18.40 -5.10 10.28
CA PRO A 348 -19.01 -4.83 8.97
C PRO A 348 -17.98 -4.67 7.84
N GLU A 349 -16.85 -4.06 8.13
CA GLU A 349 -15.77 -3.81 7.19
C GLU A 349 -15.07 -5.08 6.70
N VAL A 350 -14.92 -6.08 7.56
CA VAL A 350 -14.39 -7.40 7.18
C VAL A 350 -15.36 -8.07 6.22
N ILE A 351 -16.67 -7.98 6.49
CA ILE A 351 -17.72 -8.53 5.63
C ILE A 351 -17.73 -7.81 4.27
N LEU A 352 -17.60 -6.48 4.26
CA LEU A 352 -17.50 -5.69 3.03
C LEU A 352 -16.27 -6.06 2.19
N LEU A 353 -15.11 -6.19 2.83
CA LEU A 353 -13.86 -6.57 2.17
C LEU A 353 -13.91 -8.00 1.63
N TYR A 354 -14.50 -8.93 2.38
CA TYR A 354 -14.73 -10.30 1.94
C TYR A 354 -15.59 -10.32 0.67
N ASN A 355 -16.75 -9.68 0.67
CA ASN A 355 -17.64 -9.64 -0.50
C ASN A 355 -16.97 -8.93 -1.69
N SER A 356 -16.19 -7.88 -1.45
CA SER A 356 -15.44 -7.21 -2.53
C SER A 356 -14.32 -8.09 -3.09
N THR A 357 -13.72 -8.95 -2.27
CA THR A 357 -12.74 -9.97 -2.70
C THR A 357 -13.41 -11.04 -3.57
N VAL A 358 -14.60 -11.53 -3.16
CA VAL A 358 -15.45 -12.43 -3.95
C VAL A 358 -15.77 -11.81 -5.32
N LEU A 359 -16.22 -10.55 -5.34
CA LEU A 359 -16.51 -9.81 -6.57
C LEU A 359 -15.29 -9.69 -7.47
N ARG A 360 -14.14 -9.31 -6.91
CA ARG A 360 -12.90 -9.14 -7.66
C ARG A 360 -12.40 -10.46 -8.27
N HIS A 361 -12.60 -11.58 -7.57
CA HIS A 361 -12.23 -12.91 -8.06
C HIS A 361 -13.17 -13.44 -9.15
N HIS A 362 -14.48 -13.39 -8.93
CA HIS A 362 -15.46 -14.04 -9.82
C HIS A 362 -15.93 -13.17 -10.99
N SER A 363 -15.86 -11.85 -10.90
CA SER A 363 -16.34 -10.95 -11.97
C SER A 363 -15.71 -11.20 -13.35
N PRO A 364 -14.41 -11.53 -13.51
CA PRO A 364 -13.82 -11.81 -14.82
C PRO A 364 -14.36 -13.10 -15.46
N TYR A 365 -14.83 -14.05 -14.63
CA TYR A 365 -15.41 -15.32 -15.09
C TYR A 365 -16.92 -15.25 -15.26
N ALA A 366 -17.59 -14.40 -14.48
CA ALA A 366 -19.01 -14.08 -14.61
C ALA A 366 -19.31 -13.22 -15.85
N TYR A 367 -18.44 -12.23 -16.12
CA TYR A 367 -18.60 -11.22 -17.16
C TYR A 367 -17.30 -11.07 -17.98
N PRO A 368 -16.88 -12.13 -18.70
CA PRO A 368 -15.65 -12.09 -19.45
C PRO A 368 -15.69 -11.03 -20.56
N PRO A 369 -14.59 -10.32 -20.82
CA PRO A 369 -14.53 -9.28 -21.87
C PRO A 369 -14.68 -9.85 -23.28
N LEU A 370 -14.30 -11.12 -23.45
CA LEU A 370 -14.26 -11.89 -24.68
C LEU A 370 -14.66 -13.31 -24.33
N THR A 371 -15.58 -13.88 -25.10
CA THR A 371 -15.98 -15.29 -24.98
C THR A 371 -15.43 -16.07 -26.16
N THR A 372 -14.95 -17.29 -25.88
CA THR A 372 -14.56 -18.28 -26.90
C THR A 372 -15.33 -19.57 -26.64
N PRO A 373 -15.41 -20.52 -27.60
CA PRO A 373 -16.04 -21.82 -27.36
C PRO A 373 -15.42 -22.61 -26.19
N ILE A 374 -14.21 -22.25 -25.77
CA ILE A 374 -13.47 -22.90 -24.68
C ILE A 374 -13.61 -22.08 -23.38
N PHE A 375 -13.86 -20.77 -23.48
CA PHE A 375 -13.98 -19.84 -22.37
C PHE A 375 -15.29 -19.04 -22.44
N GLU A 376 -16.33 -19.58 -21.81
CA GLU A 376 -17.66 -18.99 -21.72
C GLU A 376 -17.91 -18.35 -20.34
N ALA A 377 -18.90 -17.46 -20.28
CA ALA A 377 -19.34 -16.84 -19.03
C ALA A 377 -19.99 -17.87 -18.09
N SER A 378 -19.65 -17.81 -16.81
CA SER A 378 -20.16 -18.72 -15.78
C SER A 378 -21.39 -18.15 -15.08
N GLU A 379 -22.54 -18.80 -15.24
CA GLU A 379 -23.80 -18.40 -14.57
C GLU A 379 -23.72 -18.56 -13.04
N ASN A 380 -22.99 -19.58 -12.56
CA ASN A 380 -22.72 -19.74 -11.13
C ASN A 380 -21.95 -18.52 -10.58
N SER A 381 -20.91 -18.09 -11.30
CA SER A 381 -20.11 -16.92 -10.92
C SER A 381 -20.93 -15.64 -10.97
N ARG A 382 -21.88 -15.49 -11.91
CA ARG A 382 -22.83 -14.37 -11.94
C ARG A 382 -23.71 -14.32 -10.70
N SER A 383 -24.28 -15.46 -10.30
CA SER A 383 -25.10 -15.57 -9.08
C SER A 383 -24.30 -15.20 -7.83
N VAL A 384 -23.08 -15.72 -7.69
CA VAL A 384 -22.17 -15.38 -6.58
C VAL A 384 -21.84 -13.89 -6.58
N CYS A 385 -21.54 -13.31 -7.74
CA CYS A 385 -21.29 -11.87 -7.87
C CYS A 385 -22.52 -11.03 -7.50
N ALA A 386 -23.72 -11.43 -7.94
CA ALA A 386 -24.95 -10.71 -7.63
C ALA A 386 -25.24 -10.71 -6.10
N GLN A 387 -25.07 -11.86 -5.44
CA GLN A 387 -25.22 -11.98 -4.00
C GLN A 387 -24.20 -11.10 -3.26
N ALA A 388 -22.92 -11.17 -3.63
CA ALA A 388 -21.86 -10.40 -2.99
C ALA A 388 -22.05 -8.87 -3.18
N ALA A 389 -22.43 -8.43 -4.38
CA ALA A 389 -22.73 -7.02 -4.65
C ALA A 389 -23.92 -6.51 -3.81
N ASN A 390 -24.97 -7.33 -3.68
CA ASN A 390 -26.11 -6.98 -2.84
C ASN A 390 -25.74 -6.89 -1.35
N GLN A 391 -24.89 -7.79 -0.83
CA GLN A 391 -24.41 -7.70 0.55
C GLN A 391 -23.62 -6.41 0.80
N VAL A 392 -22.74 -6.02 -0.14
CA VAL A 392 -22.05 -4.74 -0.06
C VAL A 392 -23.03 -3.57 -0.05
N ASN A 393 -24.02 -3.58 -0.93
CA ASN A 393 -25.04 -2.54 -1.00
C ASN A 393 -25.82 -2.39 0.32
N VAL A 394 -26.31 -3.50 0.89
CA VAL A 394 -27.08 -3.49 2.14
C VAL A 394 -26.26 -2.89 3.28
N ILE A 395 -25.01 -3.34 3.46
CA ILE A 395 -24.16 -2.89 4.56
C ILE A 395 -23.72 -1.43 4.35
N ALA A 396 -23.27 -1.07 3.14
CA ALA A 396 -22.80 0.28 2.85
C ALA A 396 -23.92 1.33 2.98
N SER A 397 -25.11 1.03 2.47
CA SER A 397 -26.27 1.93 2.57
C SER A 397 -26.72 2.12 4.02
N LYS A 398 -26.69 1.05 4.82
CA LYS A 398 -27.00 1.13 6.25
C LYS A 398 -26.01 2.02 6.99
N LEU A 399 -24.71 1.79 6.82
CA LEU A 399 -23.68 2.56 7.53
C LEU A 399 -23.63 4.03 7.11
N THR A 400 -23.85 4.32 5.82
CA THR A 400 -23.93 5.71 5.33
C THR A 400 -25.20 6.41 5.80
N ALA A 401 -26.35 5.71 5.87
CA ALA A 401 -27.58 6.26 6.45
C ALA A 401 -27.40 6.58 7.95
N GLU A 402 -26.82 5.65 8.72
CA GLU A 402 -26.50 5.86 10.14
C GLU A 402 -25.54 7.06 10.34
N MET A 403 -24.58 7.26 9.43
CA MET A 403 -23.66 8.40 9.49
C MET A 403 -24.36 9.75 9.26
N THR A 404 -25.44 9.76 8.47
CA THR A 404 -26.23 10.97 8.21
C THR A 404 -27.29 11.28 9.27
N ASP A 405 -27.53 10.37 10.22
CA ASP A 405 -28.48 10.59 11.30
C ASP A 405 -27.95 11.68 12.25
N GLN A 406 -28.65 12.82 12.27
CA GLN A 406 -28.14 14.10 12.82
C GLN A 406 -28.10 14.17 14.35
N ASN A 407 -28.49 13.10 15.05
CA ASN A 407 -28.73 13.18 16.49
C ASN A 407 -27.45 13.01 17.34
N ILE A 408 -26.42 12.29 16.87
CA ILE A 408 -25.21 11.99 17.66
C ILE A 408 -23.97 11.86 16.75
N TYR A 409 -22.89 12.58 17.08
CA TYR A 409 -21.59 12.39 16.43
C TYR A 409 -20.96 11.04 16.85
N ASN A 410 -20.81 10.12 15.90
CA ASN A 410 -20.14 8.84 16.14
C ASN A 410 -18.74 8.82 15.46
N PRO A 411 -17.65 8.98 16.22
CA PRO A 411 -16.30 9.00 15.66
C PRO A 411 -15.90 7.67 15.00
N GLU A 412 -16.27 6.54 15.59
CA GLU A 412 -15.89 5.22 15.07
C GLU A 412 -16.54 4.97 13.71
N LEU A 413 -17.86 5.19 13.61
CA LEU A 413 -18.60 5.07 12.36
C LEU A 413 -18.05 6.00 11.27
N LYS A 414 -17.67 7.23 11.64
CA LYS A 414 -17.09 8.19 10.71
C LYS A 414 -15.68 7.77 10.24
N GLY A 415 -14.86 7.23 11.15
CA GLY A 415 -13.56 6.66 10.83
C GLY A 415 -13.68 5.53 9.81
N ILE A 416 -14.61 4.61 10.05
CA ILE A 416 -14.91 3.47 9.17
C ILE A 416 -15.36 3.93 7.78
N THR A 417 -16.37 4.79 7.72
CA THR A 417 -16.99 5.24 6.46
C THR A 417 -16.06 6.12 5.62
N SER A 418 -15.14 6.85 6.24
CA SER A 418 -14.10 7.62 5.54
C SER A 418 -12.92 6.79 5.03
N SER A 419 -12.86 5.50 5.39
CA SER A 419 -11.78 4.61 5.02
C SER A 419 -11.69 4.44 3.50
N PRO A 420 -10.49 4.52 2.89
CA PRO A 420 -10.29 4.16 1.48
C PRO A 420 -10.77 2.74 1.15
N ILE A 421 -10.69 1.81 2.10
CA ILE A 421 -11.18 0.43 1.94
C ILE A 421 -12.71 0.43 1.77
N PHE A 422 -13.42 1.19 2.61
CA PHE A 422 -14.88 1.29 2.55
C PHE A 422 -15.35 1.85 1.21
N VAL A 423 -14.72 2.95 0.78
CA VAL A 423 -14.98 3.59 -0.51
C VAL A 423 -14.67 2.65 -1.68
N TRP A 424 -13.56 1.92 -1.61
CA TRP A 424 -13.19 0.93 -2.62
C TRP A 424 -14.18 -0.23 -2.71
N ASN A 425 -14.68 -0.75 -1.58
CA ASN A 425 -15.68 -1.81 -1.56
C ASN A 425 -16.98 -1.39 -2.28
N ILE A 426 -17.46 -0.17 -2.03
CA ILE A 426 -18.65 0.39 -2.71
C ILE A 426 -18.41 0.49 -4.22
N TRP A 427 -17.24 0.98 -4.63
CA TRP A 427 -16.86 1.07 -6.03
C TRP A 427 -16.85 -0.30 -6.73
N VAL A 428 -16.26 -1.32 -6.09
CA VAL A 428 -16.20 -2.68 -6.65
C VAL A 428 -17.61 -3.25 -6.86
N ALA A 429 -18.52 -3.07 -5.92
CA ALA A 429 -19.91 -3.51 -6.04
C ALA A 429 -20.70 -2.75 -7.12
N ALA A 430 -20.59 -1.42 -7.17
CA ALA A 430 -21.27 -0.61 -8.16
C ALA A 430 -20.81 -0.96 -9.58
N ARG A 431 -19.50 -1.17 -9.74
CA ARG A 431 -18.92 -1.62 -11.00
C ARG A 431 -19.39 -3.01 -11.41
N ASN A 432 -19.58 -3.93 -10.47
CA ASN A 432 -20.13 -5.25 -10.77
C ASN A 432 -21.56 -5.16 -11.35
N HIS A 433 -22.38 -4.22 -10.88
CA HIS A 433 -23.71 -3.97 -11.48
C HIS A 433 -23.61 -3.44 -12.92
N LEU A 434 -22.64 -2.58 -13.22
CA LEU A 434 -22.37 -2.14 -14.59
C LEU A 434 -21.97 -3.29 -15.52
N LEU A 435 -21.10 -4.19 -15.03
CA LEU A 435 -20.69 -5.38 -15.79
C LEU A 435 -21.89 -6.30 -16.07
N ALA A 436 -22.69 -6.58 -15.04
CA ALA A 436 -23.89 -7.39 -15.18
C ALA A 436 -24.86 -6.79 -16.22
N TYR A 437 -25.10 -5.47 -16.14
CA TYR A 437 -25.91 -4.73 -17.10
C TYR A 437 -25.37 -4.84 -18.54
N SER A 438 -24.07 -4.61 -18.75
CA SER A 438 -23.48 -4.71 -20.10
C SER A 438 -23.51 -6.13 -20.68
N SER A 439 -23.51 -7.15 -19.84
CA SER A 439 -23.58 -8.55 -20.26
C SER A 439 -25.01 -9.03 -20.54
N ALA A 440 -26.01 -8.29 -20.07
CA ALA A 440 -27.40 -8.61 -20.28
C ALA A 440 -27.78 -8.31 -21.73
N HIS A 441 -28.44 -9.26 -22.39
CA HIS A 441 -28.88 -9.09 -23.78
C HIS A 441 -30.13 -8.21 -23.90
N ASP A 442 -30.77 -7.92 -22.76
CA ASP A 442 -31.96 -7.08 -22.67
C ASP A 442 -31.63 -5.77 -21.92
N THR A 443 -31.10 -4.80 -22.65
CA THR A 443 -30.79 -3.45 -22.12
C THR A 443 -32.03 -2.58 -21.90
N SER A 444 -33.24 -3.12 -22.17
CA SER A 444 -34.50 -2.39 -21.96
C SER A 444 -34.82 -2.16 -20.49
N GLN A 445 -34.33 -3.04 -19.61
CA GLN A 445 -34.33 -2.82 -18.17
C GLN A 445 -33.13 -1.94 -17.84
N GLY A 446 -33.36 -0.72 -17.32
CA GLY A 446 -32.29 0.18 -16.91
C GLY A 446 -31.41 -0.39 -15.78
N LEU A 447 -30.37 0.35 -15.37
CA LEU A 447 -29.51 -0.05 -14.25
C LEU A 447 -30.33 -0.32 -12.97
N PRO A 448 -29.93 -1.31 -12.17
CA PRO A 448 -30.64 -1.70 -10.96
C PRO A 448 -30.61 -0.59 -9.88
N ILE A 449 -31.60 -0.56 -8.99
CA ILE A 449 -31.69 0.46 -7.91
C ILE A 449 -30.50 0.40 -6.95
N GLU A 450 -29.95 -0.80 -6.76
CA GLU A 450 -28.77 -1.05 -5.93
C GLU A 450 -27.55 -0.29 -6.45
N PHE A 451 -27.40 -0.15 -7.78
CA PHE A 451 -26.33 0.67 -8.37
C PHE A 451 -26.44 2.13 -7.93
N TYR A 452 -27.63 2.73 -8.05
CA TYR A 452 -27.84 4.12 -7.66
C TYR A 452 -27.70 4.34 -6.15
N THR A 453 -28.10 3.35 -5.34
CA THR A 453 -27.91 3.40 -3.88
C THR A 453 -26.42 3.42 -3.50
N LEU A 454 -25.59 2.63 -4.19
CA LEU A 454 -24.13 2.62 -4.00
C LEU A 454 -23.51 3.96 -4.45
N VAL A 455 -23.93 4.52 -5.58
CA VAL A 455 -23.49 5.86 -6.04
C VAL A 455 -23.86 6.93 -5.01
N GLN A 456 -25.09 6.90 -4.49
CA GLN A 456 -25.53 7.81 -3.44
C GLN A 456 -24.71 7.65 -2.16
N SER A 457 -24.35 6.42 -1.80
CA SER A 457 -23.45 6.15 -0.67
C SER A 457 -22.10 6.82 -0.87
N LEU A 458 -21.50 6.79 -2.07
CA LEU A 458 -20.25 7.51 -2.36
C LEU A 458 -20.42 9.04 -2.29
N ARG A 459 -21.55 9.57 -2.78
CA ARG A 459 -21.89 11.01 -2.72
C ARG A 459 -22.00 11.51 -1.29
N VAL A 460 -22.54 10.71 -0.38
CA VAL A 460 -22.59 11.02 1.05
C VAL A 460 -21.19 11.15 1.67
N LEU A 461 -20.19 10.40 1.16
CA LEU A 461 -18.83 10.37 1.69
C LEU A 461 -17.90 11.45 1.12
N GLU A 462 -18.24 12.03 -0.04
CA GLU A 462 -17.46 13.04 -0.78
C GLU A 462 -16.84 14.14 0.12
N PRO A 463 -17.56 14.75 1.10
CA PRO A 463 -16.98 15.81 1.93
C PRO A 463 -15.75 15.38 2.75
N THR A 464 -15.66 14.09 3.09
CA THR A 464 -14.62 13.52 3.95
C THR A 464 -13.61 12.66 3.17
N SER A 465 -13.92 12.34 1.91
CA SER A 465 -13.10 11.47 1.06
C SER A 465 -13.16 11.94 -0.39
N ARG A 466 -12.04 12.50 -0.87
CA ARG A 466 -11.91 12.87 -2.28
C ARG A 466 -11.96 11.64 -3.19
N LEU A 467 -11.46 10.50 -2.72
CA LEU A 467 -11.58 9.23 -3.45
C LEU A 467 -13.04 8.87 -3.74
N ALA A 468 -13.95 9.09 -2.78
CA ALA A 468 -15.38 8.83 -2.98
C ALA A 468 -15.98 9.74 -4.05
N ASN A 469 -15.60 11.02 -4.07
CA ASN A 469 -16.01 11.96 -5.11
C ASN A 469 -15.53 11.52 -6.51
N VAL A 470 -14.25 11.13 -6.63
CA VAL A 470 -13.68 10.62 -7.88
C VAL A 470 -14.50 9.43 -8.39
N TYR A 471 -14.75 8.44 -7.53
CA TYR A 471 -15.54 7.27 -7.90
C TYR A 471 -16.99 7.60 -8.25
N ALA A 472 -17.67 8.43 -7.48
CA ALA A 472 -19.04 8.84 -7.78
C ALA A 472 -19.12 9.56 -9.14
N ASN A 473 -18.20 10.48 -9.43
CA ASN A 473 -18.15 11.18 -10.71
C ASN A 473 -17.93 10.23 -11.90
N VAL A 474 -17.07 9.22 -11.74
CA VAL A 474 -16.84 8.24 -12.79
C VAL A 474 -18.12 7.40 -13.03
N LEU A 475 -18.78 6.93 -11.97
CA LEU A 475 -20.01 6.15 -12.10
C LEU A 475 -21.16 6.97 -12.72
N ASP A 476 -21.32 8.23 -12.33
CA ASP A 476 -22.33 9.14 -12.90
C ASP A 476 -22.05 9.48 -14.37
N LYS A 477 -20.77 9.64 -14.75
CA LYS A 477 -20.40 9.83 -16.15
C LYS A 477 -20.71 8.60 -17.00
N ILE A 478 -20.50 7.40 -16.46
CA ILE A 478 -20.78 6.14 -17.17
C ILE A 478 -22.29 5.93 -17.32
N SER A 479 -23.08 6.20 -16.27
CA SER A 479 -24.54 6.03 -16.31
C SER A 479 -25.24 7.05 -17.24
N SER A 480 -24.61 8.20 -17.48
CA SER A 480 -25.13 9.25 -18.37
C SER A 480 -24.66 9.17 -19.83
N CYS A 481 -23.60 8.40 -20.13
CA CYS A 481 -23.07 8.22 -21.49
C CYS A 481 -23.64 6.95 -22.15
N ASN A 482 -23.47 6.82 -23.49
CA ASN A 482 -23.87 5.62 -24.21
C ASN A 482 -23.10 4.39 -23.66
N LEU A 483 -23.84 3.45 -23.06
CA LEU A 483 -23.31 2.44 -22.13
C LEU A 483 -22.37 1.42 -22.79
N ASP A 484 -22.57 1.08 -24.07
CA ASP A 484 -21.92 -0.07 -24.71
C ASP A 484 -20.40 0.09 -24.94
N THR A 485 -19.91 1.31 -25.21
CA THR A 485 -18.48 1.55 -25.51
C THR A 485 -17.67 1.96 -24.28
N ASN A 486 -18.32 2.59 -23.28
CA ASN A 486 -17.64 3.09 -22.08
C ASN A 486 -17.58 2.07 -20.93
N ILE A 487 -18.56 1.16 -20.79
CA ILE A 487 -18.54 0.15 -19.73
C ILE A 487 -17.37 -0.83 -19.90
N LEU A 488 -17.07 -1.25 -21.14
CA LEU A 488 -15.94 -2.15 -21.42
C LEU A 488 -14.58 -1.48 -21.17
N ALA A 489 -14.47 -0.17 -21.36
CA ALA A 489 -13.27 0.58 -21.00
C ALA A 489 -13.09 0.62 -19.47
N THR A 490 -14.12 1.00 -18.71
CA THR A 490 -14.09 0.99 -17.23
C THR A 490 -13.96 -0.42 -16.65
N ALA A 491 -14.39 -1.46 -17.38
CA ALA A 491 -14.18 -2.83 -16.98
C ALA A 491 -12.68 -3.17 -16.91
N ARG A 492 -11.89 -2.65 -17.85
CA ARG A 492 -10.50 -3.05 -18.08
C ARG A 492 -9.47 -2.37 -17.16
N THR A 493 -9.88 -1.46 -16.27
CA THR A 493 -8.97 -0.50 -15.59
C THR A 493 -8.50 -0.88 -14.20
N SER A 494 -9.08 -1.90 -13.56
CA SER A 494 -8.80 -2.25 -12.15
C SER A 494 -8.32 -3.68 -11.95
N PHE A 495 -7.68 -4.27 -12.98
CA PHE A 495 -7.22 -5.66 -12.96
C PHE A 495 -8.34 -6.67 -12.66
N THR A 496 -9.55 -6.42 -13.13
CA THR A 496 -10.65 -7.42 -13.04
C THR A 496 -11.06 -7.91 -14.44
N VAL A 497 -10.17 -7.78 -15.41
CA VAL A 497 -10.39 -8.25 -16.77
C VAL A 497 -9.23 -9.14 -17.12
N LEU A 498 -9.57 -10.36 -17.51
CA LEU A 498 -8.63 -11.34 -18.03
C LEU A 498 -7.95 -10.76 -19.28
N LYS A 499 -6.62 -10.78 -19.31
CA LYS A 499 -5.84 -10.31 -20.46
C LYS A 499 -5.71 -11.43 -21.48
N ASP A 500 -6.30 -11.24 -22.67
CA ASP A 500 -6.11 -12.16 -23.78
C ASP A 500 -4.76 -11.89 -24.48
N ALA A 501 -3.95 -12.94 -24.64
CA ALA A 501 -2.68 -12.86 -25.35
C ALA A 501 -2.84 -12.40 -26.81
N ASN A 502 -3.98 -12.71 -27.44
CA ASN A 502 -4.26 -12.45 -28.85
C ASN A 502 -5.00 -11.14 -29.14
N ASP A 503 -5.31 -10.32 -28.12
CA ASP A 503 -6.03 -9.06 -28.33
C ASP A 503 -5.16 -8.06 -29.15
N LEU A 504 -5.51 -7.88 -30.42
CA LEU A 504 -4.82 -6.97 -31.35
C LEU A 504 -5.05 -5.48 -31.02
N THR A 505 -5.97 -5.16 -30.10
CA THR A 505 -6.18 -3.77 -29.62
C THR A 505 -5.08 -3.29 -28.65
N LYS A 506 -4.07 -4.13 -28.38
CA LYS A 506 -2.89 -3.89 -27.55
C LYS A 506 -2.07 -2.62 -27.86
N THR A 507 -2.33 -1.89 -28.96
CA THR A 507 -1.40 -0.85 -29.44
C THR A 507 -1.88 0.62 -29.51
N SER A 508 -3.14 1.00 -29.27
CA SER A 508 -3.44 2.46 -29.45
C SER A 508 -4.65 3.11 -28.78
N ILE A 509 -5.56 2.41 -28.09
CA ILE A 509 -6.85 3.04 -27.73
C ILE A 509 -7.18 2.98 -26.22
N PHE A 510 -6.83 1.92 -25.50
CA PHE A 510 -7.37 1.71 -24.14
C PHE A 510 -6.48 2.17 -22.98
N THR A 511 -5.18 2.38 -23.20
CA THR A 511 -4.37 3.16 -22.25
C THR A 511 -4.68 4.63 -22.42
N THR A 512 -4.84 5.13 -23.65
CA THR A 512 -5.05 6.54 -23.95
C THR A 512 -6.38 7.09 -23.45
N ASP A 513 -7.55 6.46 -23.66
CA ASP A 513 -8.83 7.06 -23.26
C ASP A 513 -9.11 7.01 -21.74
N LEU A 514 -8.47 6.08 -21.03
CA LEU A 514 -8.50 5.98 -19.58
C LEU A 514 -7.36 6.73 -18.93
N ASP A 515 -6.18 6.79 -19.55
CA ASP A 515 -5.18 7.82 -19.23
C ASP A 515 -5.74 9.20 -19.55
N ILE A 516 -6.76 9.38 -20.41
CA ILE A 516 -7.49 10.63 -20.66
C ILE A 516 -8.61 10.82 -19.64
N LEU A 517 -9.31 9.77 -19.16
CA LEU A 517 -10.32 9.93 -18.10
C LEU A 517 -9.66 10.14 -16.73
N PHE A 518 -8.61 9.36 -16.43
CA PHE A 518 -7.72 9.55 -15.29
C PHE A 518 -6.83 10.78 -15.50
N LYS A 519 -6.31 11.13 -16.70
CA LYS A 519 -5.74 12.48 -16.90
C LYS A 519 -6.80 13.53 -16.65
N ASP A 520 -7.89 13.64 -17.37
CA ASP A 520 -8.87 14.72 -17.18
C ASP A 520 -9.34 14.85 -15.72
N ILE A 521 -9.49 13.75 -14.98
CA ILE A 521 -9.83 13.79 -13.55
C ILE A 521 -8.62 14.17 -12.67
N PHE A 522 -7.40 13.72 -12.99
CA PHE A 522 -6.17 13.98 -12.23
C PHE A 522 -5.30 15.16 -12.75
N SER A 523 -5.62 15.73 -13.90
CA SER A 523 -4.92 16.78 -14.66
C SER A 523 -5.65 18.10 -14.64
N ASN A 524 -6.95 18.11 -14.32
CA ASN A 524 -7.66 19.32 -13.87
C ASN A 524 -7.29 19.72 -12.43
N ILE A 525 -6.15 19.24 -11.92
CA ILE A 525 -5.63 19.46 -10.56
C ILE A 525 -4.20 20.03 -10.63
N VAL A 526 -4.01 21.08 -11.43
CA VAL A 526 -2.91 22.05 -11.23
C VAL A 526 -3.53 23.39 -10.92
#